data_AF-A0A9D3TD18-F1
#
_entry.id   AF-A0A9D3TD18-F1
#
_cell.length_a   1.000
_cell.length_b   1.000
_cell.length_c   1.000
_cell.angle_alpha   90.00
_cell.angle_beta   90.00
_cell.angle_gamma   90.00
#
_symmetry.space_group_name_H-M   'P 1'
#
loop_
_entity.id
_entity.type
_entity.pdbx_description
1 polymer ?
#
loop_
_entity_poly.entity_id
_entity_poly.type
_entity_poly.pdbx_seq_one_letter_code
_entity_poly.pdbx_strand_id
1 'polypeptide(L)' 'MGAYGSNLDDILAEDMHHWYNKFMKESPSGLITLFELKAMLGLTGMTEEASSYVDQVFYTFDMDGTFRGLLEN' A
#
# COMPACT_ATOMS: atom_id res chain seq x y z
N MET A 1 29.10 -11.51 -20.24
CA MET A 1 28.58 -11.55 -18.85
C MET A 1 28.55 -10.10 -18.37
N GLY A 2 27.47 -9.43 -17.97
CA GLY A 2 26.07 -9.75 -17.75
C GLY A 2 25.52 -8.52 -17.02
N ALA A 3 25.13 -7.47 -17.77
CA ALA A 3 24.76 -6.16 -17.23
C ALA A 3 23.27 -5.86 -17.42
N TYR A 4 22.43 -6.89 -17.25
CA TYR A 4 20.98 -6.79 -17.39
C TYR A 4 20.23 -6.90 -16.05
N GLY A 5 20.96 -7.11 -14.93
CA GLY A 5 20.38 -7.20 -13.58
C GLY A 5 20.24 -5.86 -12.86
N SER A 6 21.21 -4.95 -13.02
CA SER A 6 21.23 -3.68 -12.27
C SER A 6 20.08 -2.73 -12.64
N ASN A 7 19.68 -2.69 -13.92
CA ASN A 7 18.66 -1.75 -14.38
C ASN A 7 17.27 -2.00 -13.76
N LEU A 8 16.88 -3.26 -13.59
CA LEU A 8 15.57 -3.58 -13.01
C LEU A 8 15.55 -3.33 -11.50
N ASP A 9 16.63 -3.69 -10.80
CA ASP A 9 16.78 -3.46 -9.37
C ASP A 9 16.79 -1.95 -9.05
N ASP A 10 17.47 -1.15 -9.88
CA ASP A 10 17.52 0.31 -9.73
C ASP A 10 16.14 0.95 -9.96
N ILE A 11 15.38 0.49 -10.97
CA ILE A 11 14.00 0.96 -11.23
C ILE A 11 13.08 0.60 -10.06
N LEU A 12 13.15 -0.64 -9.57
CA LEU A 12 12.34 -1.08 -8.45
C LEU A 12 12.67 -0.32 -7.15
N ALA A 13 13.95 -0.01 -6.94
CA ALA A 13 14.39 0.81 -5.81
C ALA A 13 13.86 2.24 -5.91
N GLU A 14 13.92 2.86 -7.09
CA GLU A 14 13.37 4.21 -7.33
C GLU A 14 11.85 4.26 -7.10
N ASP A 15 11.11 3.28 -7.63
CA ASP A 15 9.67 3.15 -7.42
C ASP A 15 9.34 2.96 -5.94
N MET A 16 10.09 2.11 -5.23
CA MET A 16 9.94 1.94 -3.78
C MET A 16 10.17 3.25 -3.02
N HIS A 17 11.21 4.01 -3.36
CA HIS A 17 11.49 5.29 -2.73
C HIS A 17 10.39 6.32 -3.00
N HIS A 18 9.86 6.37 -4.22
CA HIS A 18 8.74 7.23 -4.57
C HIS A 18 7.51 6.94 -3.69
N TRP A 19 7.12 5.66 -3.61
CA TRP A 19 5.96 5.25 -2.81
C TRP A 19 6.17 5.43 -1.32
N TYR A 20 7.37 5.14 -0.80
CA TYR A 20 7.70 5.36 0.60
C TYR A 20 7.64 6.85 0.98
N ASN A 21 8.21 7.72 0.15
CA ASN A 21 8.16 9.17 0.40
C ASN A 21 6.73 9.70 0.35
N LYS A 22 5.92 9.23 -0.60
CA LYS A 22 4.50 9.58 -0.68
C LYS A 22 3.75 9.11 0.57
N PHE A 23 3.98 7.87 0.99
CA PHE A 23 3.39 7.31 2.21
C PHE A 23 3.77 8.12 3.46
N MET A 24 5.05 8.39 3.68
CA MET A 24 5.50 9.15 4.87
C MET A 24 5.01 10.59 4.88
N LYS A 25 4.78 11.19 3.71
CA LYS A 25 4.19 12.53 3.58
C LYS A 25 2.71 12.53 3.97
N GLU A 26 1.94 11.54 3.51
CA GLU A 26 0.49 11.45 3.77
C GLU A 26 0.18 10.82 5.15
N SER A 27 1.11 10.03 5.69
CA SER A 27 0.99 9.32 6.96
C SER A 27 2.27 9.47 7.82
N PRO A 28 2.51 10.65 8.43
CA PRO A 28 3.71 10.91 9.22
C PRO A 28 3.87 10.01 10.46
N SER A 29 2.76 9.40 10.92
CA SER A 29 2.73 8.39 11.99
C SER A 29 3.45 7.09 11.63
N GLY A 30 3.70 6.84 10.34
CA GLY A 30 4.10 5.53 9.82
C GLY A 30 2.97 4.48 9.85
N LEU A 31 1.74 4.87 10.16
CA LEU A 31 0.55 4.02 10.23
C LEU A 31 -0.58 4.62 9.39
N ILE A 32 -1.11 3.87 8.42
CA ILE A 32 -2.20 4.33 7.53
C ILE A 32 -3.42 3.44 7.65
N THR A 33 -4.62 3.99 7.82
CA THR A 33 -5.83 3.17 7.78
C THR A 33 -6.14 2.68 6.35
N LEU A 34 -6.95 1.62 6.24
CA LEU A 34 -7.48 1.14 4.96
C LEU A 34 -8.18 2.25 4.16
N PHE A 35 -8.93 3.12 4.84
CA PHE A 35 -9.62 4.24 4.22
C PHE A 35 -8.64 5.25 3.60
N GLU A 36 -7.63 5.67 4.38
CA GLU A 36 -6.60 6.62 3.92
C GLU A 36 -5.76 6.04 2.79
N LEU A 37 -5.45 4.74 2.85
CA LEU A 37 -4.69 4.05 1.82
C LEU A 37 -5.45 3.97 0.49
N LYS A 38 -6.77 3.68 0.53
CA LYS A 38 -7.63 3.77 -0.66
C LYS A 38 -7.62 5.19 -1.24
N ALA A 39 -7.71 6.21 -0.40
CA ALA A 39 -7.65 7.60 -0.86
C ALA A 39 -6.29 7.95 -1.50
N MET A 40 -5.17 7.54 -0.90
CA MET A 40 -3.81 7.76 -1.40
C MET A 40 -3.59 7.13 -2.80
N LEU A 41 -4.24 5.99 -3.06
CA LEU A 41 -4.19 5.25 -4.32
C LEU A 41 -5.29 5.65 -5.32
N GLY A 42 -6.21 6.56 -4.96
CA GLY A 42 -7.31 6.97 -5.83
C GLY A 42 -8.39 5.89 -6.02
N LEU A 43 -8.50 4.96 -5.06
CA LEU A 43 -9.47 3.86 -5.07
C LEU A 43 -10.78 4.23 -4.36
N THR A 44 -11.19 5.50 -4.48
CA THR A 44 -12.44 6.00 -3.90
C THR A 44 -13.58 5.93 -4.92
N GLY A 45 -14.81 5.68 -4.47
CA GLY A 45 -15.98 5.61 -5.35
C GLY A 45 -16.10 4.32 -6.19
N MET A 46 -15.46 3.23 -5.75
CA MET A 46 -15.59 1.92 -6.38
C MET A 46 -16.95 1.27 -6.11
N THR A 47 -17.31 0.27 -6.91
CA THR A 47 -18.43 -0.63 -6.60
C THR A 47 -18.12 -1.45 -5.34
N GLU A 48 -19.16 -1.96 -4.68
CA GLU A 48 -19.01 -2.79 -3.47
C GLU A 48 -18.15 -4.03 -3.71
N GLU A 49 -18.33 -4.69 -4.86
CA GLU A 49 -17.54 -5.86 -5.28
C GLU A 49 -16.06 -5.53 -5.45
N ALA A 50 -15.73 -4.43 -6.14
CA ALA A 50 -14.35 -4.00 -6.32
C ALA A 50 -13.72 -3.56 -4.99
N SER A 51 -14.49 -2.91 -4.12
CA SER A 51 -14.04 -2.57 -2.77
C SER A 51 -13.70 -3.79 -1.94
N SER A 52 -14.53 -4.84 -1.98
CA SER A 52 -14.29 -6.07 -1.25
C SER A 52 -12.98 -6.76 -1.67
N TYR A 53 -12.69 -6.78 -2.97
CA TYR A 53 -11.42 -7.34 -3.47
C TYR A 53 -10.21 -6.54 -2.98
N VAL A 54 -10.29 -5.21 -3.06
CA VAL A 54 -9.23 -4.32 -2.57
C VAL A 54 -9.00 -4.51 -1.07
N ASP A 55 -10.07 -4.68 -0.28
CA ASP A 55 -9.98 -4.95 1.15
C ASP A 55 -9.23 -6.26 1.44
N GLN A 56 -9.51 -7.33 0.69
CA GLN A 56 -8.78 -8.60 0.81
C GLN A 56 -7.29 -8.47 0.52
N VAL A 57 -6.92 -7.69 -0.50
CA VAL A 57 -5.52 -7.40 -0.81
C VAL A 57 -4.86 -6.70 0.39
N PHE A 58 -5.51 -5.69 0.96
CA PHE A 58 -4.97 -4.99 2.13
C PHE A 58 -4.81 -5.90 3.35
N TYR A 59 -5.79 -6.76 3.64
CA TYR A 59 -5.67 -7.73 4.72
C TYR A 59 -4.59 -8.78 4.49
N THR A 60 -4.18 -9.02 3.25
CA THR A 60 -3.05 -9.91 2.93
C THR A 60 -1.72 -9.25 3.28
N PHE A 61 -1.64 -7.93 3.17
CA PHE A 61 -0.43 -7.14 3.48
C PHE A 61 -0.35 -6.66 4.93
N ASP A 62 -1.47 -6.65 5.68
CA ASP A 62 -1.53 -6.42 7.13
C ASP A 62 -0.99 -7.64 7.91
N MET A 63 0.33 -7.84 7.84
CA MET A 63 1.01 -9.03 8.33
C MET A 63 1.02 -9.16 9.87
N ASP A 64 0.87 -8.05 10.59
CA ASP A 64 0.81 -8.00 12.06
C ASP A 64 -0.64 -7.97 12.59
N GLY A 65 -1.65 -7.85 11.71
CA GLY A 65 -3.06 -7.86 12.08
C GLY A 65 -3.51 -6.61 12.83
N THR A 66 -2.69 -5.56 12.83
CA THR A 66 -2.96 -4.32 13.57
C THR A 66 -4.21 -3.63 13.01
N PHE A 67 -4.52 -3.79 11.72
CA PHE A 67 -5.78 -3.26 11.16
C PHE A 67 -7.00 -4.12 11.50
N ARG A 68 -6.86 -5.42 11.73
CA ARG A 68 -7.98 -6.29 12.15
C ARG A 68 -8.52 -5.96 13.53
N GLY A 69 -7.65 -5.61 14.49
CA GLY A 69 -8.05 -5.33 15.87
C GLY A 69 -8.91 -4.07 16.08
N LEU A 70 -8.95 -3.17 15.08
CA LEU A 70 -9.73 -1.92 15.15
C LEU A 70 -11.15 -2.03 14.58
N LEU A 71 -11.50 -3.15 13.93
CA LEU A 71 -12.82 -3.39 13.33
C LEU A 71 -13.72 -4.31 14.17
N GLU A 72 -13.19 -4.92 15.24
CA GLU A 72 -13.93 -5.85 16.11
C GLU A 72 -14.51 -5.21 17.39
N ASN A 73 -14.60 -3.87 17.49
CA ASN A 73 -15.24 -3.18 18.63
C ASN A 73 -16.36 -2.22 18.20
#